data_AF-A0A0C4EA90-F1
#
_entry.id   AF-A0A0C4EA90-F1
#
_cell.length_a   1.000
_cell.length_b   1.000
_cell.length_c   1.000
_cell.angle_alpha   90.00
_cell.angle_beta   90.00
_cell.angle_gamma   90.00
#
_symmetry.space_group_name_H-M   'P 1'
#
loop_
_entity.id
_entity.type
_entity.pdbx_description
1 polymer ?
#
loop_
_entity_poly.entity_id
_entity_poly.type
_entity_poly.pdbx_seq_one_letter_code
_entity_poly.pdbx_strand_id
1 'polypeptide(L)'
;MGTKRVPRPFHTDEPMIGPPNYAFDSLRRPRLRKSLFEIEDIRWLQHLGGGIDGYCWKVAFGDKGPYVVKMFWEDKDPSGFLYWAAEREFQNAAVLQMIEASVSDHGDAWVLEEPENGMEAIENLYAFSEEGRRKSRIPAGMDGTTRQGVCRTRKCFGWLKLNSNSFGHWKNKPRPVQIDKWRRDSPYPGHEYFAIVYEYIEEDELDEENSAEQKEANRRRIGVAMESLWRAGFEFHDTTILDNWKNGMLIDLCDIVYPYGLGRHLTGFRLKGNANALKRQAPTC
;
A
#
# COMPACT_ATOMS: atom_id res chain seq x y z
N MET A 1 -13.71 28.58 -7.31
CA MET A 1 -13.19 28.39 -5.93
C MET A 1 -13.38 26.93 -5.56
N GLY A 2 -12.31 26.13 -5.59
CA GLY A 2 -12.39 24.73 -5.17
C GLY A 2 -12.55 24.67 -3.66
N THR A 3 -13.58 23.96 -3.18
CA THR A 3 -13.75 23.66 -1.77
C THR A 3 -12.49 22.97 -1.23
N LYS A 4 -11.80 23.60 -0.27
CA LYS A 4 -10.71 22.96 0.46
C LYS A 4 -11.24 21.68 1.10
N ARG A 5 -10.69 20.54 0.72
CA ARG A 5 -10.97 19.26 1.37
C ARG A 5 -10.54 19.35 2.83
N VAL A 6 -11.38 18.90 3.74
CA VAL A 6 -10.97 18.64 5.13
C VAL A 6 -10.34 17.24 5.14
N PRO A 7 -9.04 17.09 5.47
CA PRO A 7 -8.41 15.79 5.55
C PRO A 7 -9.14 14.91 6.55
N ARG A 8 -9.45 13.67 6.16
CA ARG A 8 -10.03 12.70 7.11
C ARG A 8 -8.88 12.07 7.90
N PRO A 9 -9.07 11.75 9.19
CA PRO A 9 -8.09 10.95 9.91
C PRO A 9 -7.85 9.62 9.17
N PHE A 10 -6.58 9.32 8.87
CA PHE A 10 -6.16 8.10 8.17
C PHE A 10 -5.18 7.25 9.00
N HIS A 11 -4.92 7.68 10.24
CA HIS A 11 -4.14 6.96 11.23
C HIS A 11 -4.77 7.11 12.62
N THR A 12 -4.34 6.27 13.56
CA THR A 12 -4.74 6.30 14.98
C THR A 12 -3.55 5.95 15.87
N ASP A 13 -3.48 6.52 17.07
CA ASP A 13 -2.46 6.22 18.08
C ASP A 13 -2.67 4.86 18.76
N GLU A 14 -3.78 4.17 18.47
CA GLU A 14 -3.97 2.78 18.91
C GLU A 14 -2.80 1.92 18.42
N PRO A 15 -2.14 1.16 19.32
CA PRO A 15 -1.01 0.33 18.95
C PRO A 15 -1.44 -0.84 18.06
N MET A 16 -0.55 -1.26 17.15
CA MET A 16 -0.79 -2.39 16.25
C MET A 16 -0.66 -3.75 16.97
N ILE A 17 -1.57 -4.01 17.91
CA ILE A 17 -1.67 -5.24 18.69
C ILE A 17 -2.90 -6.03 18.23
N GLY A 18 -2.71 -7.29 17.85
CA GLY A 18 -3.80 -8.15 17.36
C GLY A 18 -4.36 -7.72 16.00
N PRO A 19 -5.37 -8.44 15.48
CA PRO A 19 -6.05 -8.07 14.23
C PRO A 19 -6.84 -6.75 14.38
N PRO A 20 -6.99 -5.94 13.31
CA PRO A 20 -7.92 -4.84 13.31
C PRO A 20 -9.38 -5.34 13.28
N ASN A 21 -10.32 -4.52 13.74
CA ASN A 21 -11.72 -4.75 13.42
C ASN A 21 -11.98 -4.49 11.93
N TYR A 22 -12.91 -5.23 11.35
CA TYR A 22 -13.28 -5.13 9.93
C TYR A 22 -14.78 -4.84 9.78
N ALA A 23 -15.34 -4.05 10.71
CA ALA A 23 -16.68 -3.48 10.53
C ALA A 23 -16.72 -2.64 9.25
N PHE A 24 -17.87 -2.61 8.57
CA PHE A 24 -17.96 -1.92 7.28
C PHE A 24 -17.69 -0.41 7.40
N ASP A 25 -18.07 0.22 8.51
CA ASP A 25 -17.74 1.64 8.75
C ASP A 25 -16.21 1.86 8.85
N SER A 26 -15.48 0.93 9.45
CA SER A 26 -14.02 0.95 9.51
C SER A 26 -13.38 0.77 8.14
N LEU A 27 -13.89 -0.14 7.30
CA LEU A 27 -13.44 -0.31 5.91
C LEU A 27 -13.70 0.94 5.05
N ARG A 28 -14.75 1.71 5.36
CA ARG A 28 -15.07 2.99 4.69
C ARG A 28 -14.19 4.15 5.15
N ARG A 29 -13.62 4.05 6.35
CA ARG A 29 -12.78 5.08 6.99
C ARG A 29 -11.56 4.43 7.65
N PRO A 30 -10.72 3.75 6.87
CA PRO A 30 -9.64 2.96 7.40
C PRO A 30 -8.60 3.89 8.04
N ARG A 31 -8.15 3.51 9.24
CA ARG A 31 -7.11 4.22 10.00
C ARG A 31 -6.01 3.25 10.34
N LEU A 32 -4.79 3.54 9.88
CA LEU A 32 -3.64 2.71 10.22
C LEU A 32 -3.27 2.87 11.70
N ARG A 33 -3.00 1.76 12.38
CA ARG A 33 -2.57 1.74 13.79
C ARG A 33 -1.09 2.05 13.93
N LYS A 34 -0.71 2.57 15.09
CA LYS A 34 0.66 2.98 15.40
C LYS A 34 1.57 1.76 15.53
N SER A 35 2.78 1.88 15.00
CA SER A 35 3.82 0.87 15.10
C SER A 35 4.20 0.60 16.56
N LEU A 36 4.58 -0.65 16.84
CA LEU A 36 5.19 -1.05 18.12
C LEU A 36 6.71 -0.87 18.15
N PHE A 37 7.31 -0.50 17.01
CA PHE A 37 8.72 -0.17 16.95
C PHE A 37 8.95 1.25 17.44
N GLU A 38 9.91 1.40 18.34
CA GLU A 38 10.38 2.68 18.84
C GLU A 38 11.48 3.23 17.91
N ILE A 39 11.44 4.53 17.65
CA ILE A 39 12.36 5.15 16.68
C ILE A 39 13.78 5.23 17.23
N GLU A 40 13.92 5.24 18.55
CA GLU A 40 15.19 5.28 19.27
C GLU A 40 16.03 4.01 19.00
N ASP A 41 15.37 2.89 18.70
CA ASP A 41 16.01 1.60 18.44
C ASP A 41 16.41 1.41 16.97
N ILE A 42 16.12 2.39 16.10
CA ILE A 42 16.33 2.24 14.66
C ILE A 42 17.82 2.19 14.31
N ARG A 43 18.18 1.20 13.49
CA ARG A 43 19.49 1.09 12.85
C ARG A 43 19.30 1.15 11.35
N TRP A 44 19.77 2.23 10.75
CA TRP A 44 19.74 2.44 9.29
C TRP A 44 20.78 1.55 8.61
N LEU A 45 20.34 0.63 7.74
CA LEU A 45 21.23 -0.34 7.10
C LEU A 45 21.56 0.07 5.66
N GLN A 46 20.54 0.41 4.87
CA GLN A 46 20.71 0.69 3.44
C GLN A 46 19.63 1.65 2.93
N HIS A 47 20.00 2.54 2.01
CA HIS A 47 19.04 3.29 1.21
C HIS A 47 18.45 2.37 0.14
N LEU A 48 17.13 2.27 0.08
CA LEU A 48 16.43 1.49 -0.95
C LEU A 48 15.97 2.37 -2.13
N GLY A 49 16.04 3.69 -1.98
CA GLY A 49 15.66 4.66 -3.02
C GLY A 49 14.49 5.52 -2.60
N GLY A 50 14.17 6.51 -3.43
CA GLY A 50 13.05 7.42 -3.20
C GLY A 50 12.36 7.80 -4.50
N GLY A 51 11.07 8.08 -4.38
CA GLY A 51 10.15 8.46 -5.44
C GLY A 51 9.49 9.82 -5.18
N ILE A 52 8.45 10.12 -5.96
CA ILE A 52 7.63 11.33 -5.76
C ILE A 52 6.96 11.31 -4.38
N ASP A 53 6.57 10.14 -3.89
CA ASP A 53 5.76 9.98 -2.69
C ASP A 53 6.57 9.92 -1.39
N GLY A 54 7.78 9.35 -1.46
CA GLY A 54 8.56 9.10 -0.27
C GLY A 54 9.95 8.54 -0.53
N TYR A 55 10.64 8.21 0.55
CA TYR A 55 11.96 7.61 0.54
C TYR A 55 11.98 6.36 1.42
N CYS A 56 12.66 5.31 0.97
CA CYS A 56 12.67 4.00 1.60
C CYS A 56 14.07 3.62 2.09
N TRP A 57 14.13 2.98 3.26
CA TRP A 57 15.35 2.42 3.82
C TRP A 57 15.13 0.98 4.28
N LYS A 58 16.17 0.15 4.14
CA LYS A 58 16.31 -1.10 4.89
C LYS A 58 16.82 -0.75 6.28
N VAL A 59 16.13 -1.22 7.31
CA VAL A 59 16.45 -0.91 8.70
C VAL A 59 16.37 -2.15 9.59
N ALA A 60 16.92 -2.06 10.79
CA ALA A 60 16.62 -2.95 11.91
C ALA A 60 16.12 -2.12 13.09
N PHE A 61 15.39 -2.73 14.01
CA PHE A 61 14.99 -2.14 15.30
C PHE A 61 15.57 -3.00 16.42
N GLY A 62 16.59 -2.49 17.12
CA GLY A 62 17.42 -3.29 18.01
C GLY A 62 18.01 -4.48 17.25
N ASP A 63 17.81 -5.70 17.76
CA ASP A 63 18.26 -6.96 17.14
C ASP A 63 17.25 -7.58 16.16
N LYS A 64 16.10 -6.93 15.92
CA LYS A 64 15.06 -7.43 15.00
C LYS A 64 15.19 -6.78 13.62
N GLY A 65 15.04 -7.57 12.56
CA GLY A 65 15.05 -7.09 11.18
C GLY A 65 15.57 -8.14 10.18
N PRO A 66 15.71 -7.77 8.89
CA PRO A 66 15.49 -6.43 8.34
C PRO A 66 14.01 -6.06 8.13
N TYR A 67 13.73 -4.75 8.14
CA TYR A 67 12.45 -4.12 7.82
C TYR A 67 12.64 -3.03 6.76
N VAL A 68 11.54 -2.50 6.23
CA VAL A 68 11.51 -1.28 5.43
C VAL A 68 10.84 -0.17 6.20
N VAL A 69 11.45 1.02 6.21
CA VAL A 69 10.78 2.27 6.59
C VAL A 69 10.60 3.10 5.34
N LYS A 70 9.35 3.48 5.01
CA LYS A 70 9.03 4.48 3.97
C LYS A 70 8.61 5.77 4.66
N MET A 71 9.37 6.84 4.48
CA MET A 71 9.02 8.21 4.89
C MET A 71 8.30 8.90 3.75
N PHE A 72 7.27 9.68 4.05
CA PHE A 72 6.57 10.51 3.06
C PHE A 72 7.05 11.96 3.12
N TRP A 73 7.17 12.60 1.95
CA TRP A 73 7.70 13.97 1.87
C TRP A 73 6.73 15.02 2.44
N GLU A 74 5.43 14.76 2.37
CA GLU A 74 4.37 15.62 2.87
C GLU A 74 4.02 15.34 4.34
N ASP A 75 4.21 16.34 5.20
CA ASP A 75 3.71 16.35 6.58
C ASP A 75 2.25 16.82 6.69
N LYS A 76 1.74 17.51 5.66
CA LYS A 76 0.40 18.08 5.57
C LYS A 76 -0.22 17.80 4.20
N ASP A 77 -1.55 17.92 4.10
CA ASP A 77 -2.28 17.79 2.84
C ASP A 77 -1.65 18.69 1.76
N PRO A 78 -1.06 18.10 0.70
CA PRO A 78 -0.43 18.86 -0.36
C PRO A 78 -1.52 19.44 -1.27
N SER A 79 -2.00 20.63 -0.91
CA SER A 79 -3.02 21.34 -1.69
C SER A 79 -2.63 21.41 -3.16
N GLY A 80 -3.42 20.79 -4.05
CA GLY A 80 -3.20 20.82 -5.51
C GLY A 80 -2.54 19.58 -6.12
N PHE A 81 -2.16 18.57 -5.33
CA PHE A 81 -1.79 17.25 -5.86
C PHE A 81 -3.02 16.36 -6.08
N LEU A 82 -2.86 15.31 -6.90
CA LEU A 82 -3.93 14.34 -7.18
C LEU A 82 -4.35 13.55 -5.92
N TYR A 83 -3.44 13.35 -4.96
CA TYR A 83 -3.68 12.68 -3.68
C TYR A 83 -2.59 13.03 -2.64
N TRP A 84 -2.84 12.70 -1.36
CA TRP A 84 -1.83 12.71 -0.30
C TRP A 84 -1.25 11.29 -0.14
N ALA A 85 0.04 11.11 -0.43
CA ALA A 85 0.67 9.80 -0.48
C ALA A 85 0.57 9.02 0.85
N ALA A 86 0.88 9.67 1.99
CA ALA A 86 0.75 9.04 3.30
C ALA A 86 -0.69 8.58 3.57
N GLU A 87 -1.69 9.41 3.25
CA GLU A 87 -3.10 9.04 3.42
C GLU A 87 -3.45 7.80 2.59
N ARG A 88 -3.09 7.79 1.29
CA ARG A 88 -3.41 6.69 0.38
C ARG A 88 -2.76 5.39 0.84
N GLU A 89 -1.45 5.41 1.09
CA GLU A 89 -0.70 4.23 1.52
C GLU A 89 -1.28 3.67 2.83
N PHE A 90 -1.55 4.52 3.82
CA PHE A 90 -2.01 4.08 5.14
C PHE A 90 -3.40 3.48 5.06
N GLN A 91 -4.31 4.09 4.28
CA GLN A 91 -5.65 3.58 4.09
C GLN A 91 -5.64 2.22 3.38
N ASN A 92 -4.84 2.08 2.32
CA ASN A 92 -4.68 0.81 1.62
C ASN A 92 -4.09 -0.29 2.54
N ALA A 93 -3.03 0.03 3.29
CA ALA A 93 -2.44 -0.91 4.25
C ALA A 93 -3.45 -1.35 5.31
N ALA A 94 -4.22 -0.42 5.86
CA ALA A 94 -5.24 -0.72 6.87
C ALA A 94 -6.38 -1.59 6.30
N VAL A 95 -6.87 -1.30 5.08
CA VAL A 95 -7.88 -2.14 4.42
C VAL A 95 -7.37 -3.56 4.17
N LEU A 96 -6.13 -3.71 3.70
CA LEU A 96 -5.53 -5.02 3.49
C LEU A 96 -5.43 -5.83 4.79
N GLN A 97 -5.04 -5.19 5.91
CA GLN A 97 -5.05 -5.83 7.23
C GLN A 97 -6.46 -6.23 7.70
N MET A 98 -7.48 -5.44 7.38
CA MET A 98 -8.88 -5.76 7.68
C MET A 98 -9.40 -6.95 6.87
N ILE A 99 -9.05 -7.02 5.58
CA ILE A 99 -9.36 -8.17 4.72
C ILE A 99 -8.66 -9.43 5.25
N GLU A 100 -7.38 -9.33 5.61
CA GLU A 100 -6.61 -10.44 6.19
C GLU A 100 -7.25 -10.96 7.49
N ALA A 101 -7.66 -10.04 8.38
CA ALA A 101 -8.35 -10.40 9.61
C ALA A 101 -9.69 -11.11 9.34
N SER A 102 -10.51 -10.57 8.44
CA SER A 102 -11.80 -11.18 8.07
C SER A 102 -11.65 -12.60 7.51
N VAL A 103 -10.70 -12.80 6.61
CA VAL A 103 -10.44 -14.13 6.03
C VAL A 103 -9.83 -15.08 7.07
N SER A 104 -9.01 -14.59 7.99
CA SER A 104 -8.47 -15.41 9.08
C SER A 104 -9.58 -15.93 10.01
N ASP A 105 -10.57 -15.09 10.33
CA ASP A 105 -11.66 -15.43 11.24
C ASP A 105 -12.73 -16.32 10.58
N HIS A 106 -12.94 -16.17 9.26
CA HIS A 106 -14.11 -16.75 8.59
C HIS A 106 -13.82 -17.55 7.30
N GLY A 107 -12.56 -17.64 6.88
CA GLY A 107 -12.15 -18.15 5.57
C GLY A 107 -12.56 -17.24 4.40
N ASP A 108 -12.34 -17.70 3.17
CA ASP A 108 -12.56 -16.91 1.96
C ASP A 108 -13.97 -16.27 1.89
N ALA A 109 -14.10 -15.16 1.17
CA ALA A 109 -15.36 -14.47 0.91
C ALA A 109 -15.91 -14.82 -0.47
N TRP A 110 -17.24 -14.84 -0.61
CA TRP A 110 -17.85 -14.82 -1.94
C TRP A 110 -17.84 -13.38 -2.44
N VAL A 111 -17.26 -13.18 -3.61
CA VAL A 111 -17.15 -11.88 -4.29
C VAL A 111 -17.59 -12.02 -5.74
N LEU A 112 -17.91 -10.90 -6.39
CA LEU A 112 -18.09 -10.83 -7.83
C LEU A 112 -16.74 -11.10 -8.49
N GLU A 113 -16.70 -12.03 -9.44
CA GLU A 113 -15.49 -12.48 -10.10
C GLU A 113 -14.87 -11.37 -10.96
N GLU A 114 -15.73 -10.65 -11.68
CA GLU A 114 -15.36 -9.55 -12.57
C GLU A 114 -16.17 -8.28 -12.26
N PRO A 115 -15.85 -7.54 -11.18
CA PRO A 115 -16.55 -6.29 -10.88
C PRO A 115 -16.41 -5.28 -12.04
N GLU A 116 -17.53 -4.73 -12.53
CA GLU A 116 -17.55 -3.88 -13.72
C GLU A 116 -17.54 -2.38 -13.41
N ASN A 117 -17.90 -2.03 -12.17
CA ASN A 117 -18.12 -0.66 -11.79
C ASN A 117 -17.79 -0.40 -10.32
N GLY A 118 -17.86 0.87 -9.94
CA GLY A 118 -17.40 1.28 -8.63
C GLY A 118 -18.24 0.76 -7.47
N MET A 119 -19.52 0.46 -7.70
CA MET A 119 -20.44 -0.09 -6.71
C MET A 119 -20.18 -1.57 -6.49
N GLU A 120 -19.91 -2.33 -7.54
CA GLU A 120 -19.57 -3.76 -7.42
C GLU A 120 -18.28 -3.99 -6.67
N ALA A 121 -17.26 -3.16 -6.89
CA ALA A 121 -16.04 -3.17 -6.09
C ALA A 121 -16.30 -2.85 -4.60
N ILE A 122 -17.28 -2.00 -4.30
CA ILE A 122 -17.74 -1.75 -2.92
C ILE A 122 -18.42 -2.99 -2.34
N GLU A 123 -19.23 -3.69 -3.12
CA GLU A 123 -19.87 -4.95 -2.69
C GLU A 123 -18.85 -6.05 -2.44
N ASN A 124 -17.79 -6.14 -3.26
CA ASN A 124 -16.67 -7.06 -3.03
C ASN A 124 -15.92 -6.72 -1.74
N LEU A 125 -15.65 -5.44 -1.46
CA LEU A 125 -15.06 -5.03 -0.19
C LEU A 125 -16.00 -5.30 0.99
N TYR A 126 -17.30 -5.04 0.82
CA TYR A 126 -18.33 -5.31 1.82
C TYR A 126 -18.38 -6.80 2.19
N ALA A 127 -18.10 -7.72 1.27
CA ALA A 127 -18.06 -9.15 1.55
C ALA A 127 -17.00 -9.55 2.61
N PHE A 128 -15.98 -8.71 2.83
CA PHE A 128 -14.99 -8.87 3.89
C PHE A 128 -15.38 -8.15 5.20
N SER A 129 -16.45 -7.37 5.23
CA SER A 129 -16.90 -6.72 6.46
C SER A 129 -17.58 -7.70 7.41
N GLU A 130 -17.58 -7.43 8.72
CA GLU A 130 -18.33 -8.22 9.71
C GLU A 130 -19.80 -8.40 9.29
N GLU A 131 -20.41 -7.31 8.80
CA GLU A 131 -21.78 -7.29 8.30
C GLU A 131 -21.96 -8.16 7.06
N GLY A 132 -21.00 -8.15 6.14
CA GLY A 132 -20.99 -8.99 4.95
C GLY A 132 -20.77 -10.47 5.25
N ARG A 133 -19.90 -10.78 6.23
CA ARG A 133 -19.68 -12.15 6.71
C ARG A 133 -20.94 -12.73 7.35
N ARG A 134 -21.68 -11.91 8.12
CA ARG A 134 -22.95 -12.33 8.75
C ARG A 134 -24.11 -12.40 7.76
N LYS A 135 -24.19 -11.44 6.84
CA LYS A 135 -25.27 -11.35 5.85
C LYS A 135 -24.68 -10.89 4.52
N SER A 136 -24.25 -11.88 3.73
CA SER A 136 -23.74 -11.63 2.38
C SER A 136 -24.83 -11.01 1.51
N ARG A 137 -24.41 -10.03 0.69
CA ARG A 137 -25.23 -9.47 -0.39
C ARG A 137 -24.92 -10.14 -1.73
N ILE A 138 -23.80 -10.85 -1.83
CA ILE A 138 -23.38 -11.62 -2.99
C ILE A 138 -23.78 -13.08 -2.74
N PRO A 139 -24.70 -13.64 -3.54
CA PRO A 139 -25.13 -15.03 -3.37
C PRO A 139 -23.99 -16.01 -3.62
N ALA A 140 -23.88 -17.03 -2.76
CA ALA A 140 -22.85 -18.06 -2.90
C ALA A 140 -23.10 -18.94 -4.13
N GLY A 141 -22.06 -19.17 -4.94
CA GLY A 141 -22.10 -20.12 -6.04
C GLY A 141 -23.02 -19.73 -7.20
N MET A 142 -23.36 -18.44 -7.33
CA MET A 142 -23.99 -17.94 -8.56
C MET A 142 -22.95 -17.73 -9.65
N ASP A 143 -23.39 -17.82 -10.91
CA ASP A 143 -22.58 -17.45 -12.06
C ASP A 143 -22.01 -16.03 -11.89
N GLY A 144 -20.72 -15.87 -12.18
CA GLY A 144 -20.00 -14.61 -11.98
C GLY A 144 -19.57 -14.34 -10.53
N THR A 145 -19.65 -15.33 -9.63
CA THR A 145 -19.12 -15.22 -8.26
C THR A 145 -17.99 -16.22 -8.01
N THR A 146 -17.04 -15.84 -7.17
CA THR A 146 -15.91 -16.69 -6.80
C THR A 146 -15.52 -16.54 -5.34
N ARG A 147 -14.75 -17.51 -4.83
CA ARG A 147 -14.17 -17.48 -3.48
C ARG A 147 -12.86 -16.70 -3.53
N GLN A 148 -12.77 -15.64 -2.75
CA GLN A 148 -11.58 -14.82 -2.63
C GLN A 148 -11.02 -14.91 -1.20
N GLY A 149 -9.81 -15.46 -1.10
CA GLY A 149 -9.01 -15.45 0.12
C GLY A 149 -8.07 -14.25 0.20
N VAL A 150 -7.12 -14.31 1.12
CA VAL A 150 -6.08 -13.28 1.28
C VAL A 150 -5.14 -13.27 0.08
N CYS A 151 -4.99 -12.12 -0.56
CA CYS A 151 -3.84 -11.86 -1.43
C CYS A 151 -2.62 -11.62 -0.54
N ARG A 152 -1.53 -12.38 -0.73
CA ARG A 152 -0.27 -12.11 -0.02
C ARG A 152 0.19 -10.69 -0.38
N THR A 153 0.14 -9.79 0.59
CA THR A 153 0.67 -8.43 0.50
C THR A 153 1.74 -8.25 1.55
N ARG A 154 2.65 -7.30 1.36
CA ARG A 154 3.71 -7.11 2.35
C ARG A 154 3.13 -6.79 3.73
N LYS A 155 3.63 -7.44 4.77
CA LYS A 155 3.22 -7.21 6.16
C LYS A 155 3.53 -5.78 6.58
N CYS A 156 2.49 -5.05 6.98
CA CYS A 156 2.58 -3.73 7.59
C CYS A 156 2.70 -3.85 9.10
N PHE A 157 3.64 -3.11 9.70
CA PHE A 157 3.86 -3.00 11.14
C PHE A 157 3.40 -1.68 11.72
N GLY A 158 2.69 -0.86 10.94
CA GLY A 158 2.06 0.37 11.39
C GLY A 158 2.85 1.63 11.06
N TRP A 159 2.29 2.76 11.46
CA TRP A 159 2.87 4.07 11.22
C TRP A 159 3.71 4.56 12.39
N LEU A 160 4.67 5.44 12.11
CA LEU A 160 5.43 6.20 13.09
C LEU A 160 5.75 7.60 12.55
N LYS A 161 6.37 8.44 13.38
CA LYS A 161 6.89 9.75 12.96
C LYS A 161 8.41 9.71 12.89
N LEU A 162 8.95 10.37 11.86
CA LEU A 162 10.37 10.65 11.73
C LEU A 162 10.59 12.16 11.79
N ASN A 163 11.70 12.58 12.38
CA ASN A 163 12.17 13.95 12.29
C ASN A 163 13.64 13.98 11.86
N SER A 164 14.20 15.18 11.71
CA SER A 164 15.59 15.36 11.28
C SER A 164 16.61 14.65 12.15
N ASN A 165 16.30 14.43 13.43
CA ASN A 165 17.19 13.78 14.39
C ASN A 165 17.09 12.25 14.34
N SER A 166 15.97 11.70 13.86
CA SER A 166 15.77 10.25 13.70
C SER A 166 16.80 9.57 12.80
N PHE A 167 17.43 10.32 11.89
CA PHE A 167 18.45 9.79 10.99
C PHE A 167 19.83 9.60 11.66
N GLY A 168 20.08 10.28 12.79
CA GLY A 168 21.37 10.29 13.48
C GLY A 168 22.49 10.86 12.60
N HIS A 169 23.10 10.00 11.79
CA HIS A 169 24.20 10.37 10.89
C HIS A 169 23.70 10.93 9.55
N TRP A 170 24.39 11.92 9.00
CA TRP A 170 23.99 12.60 7.74
C TRP A 170 23.85 11.65 6.54
N LYS A 171 24.64 10.56 6.51
CA LYS A 171 24.56 9.53 5.46
C LYS A 171 23.21 8.81 5.42
N ASN A 172 22.43 8.83 6.50
CA ASN A 172 21.13 8.18 6.57
C ASN A 172 20.00 9.10 6.08
N LYS A 173 20.24 10.41 6.03
CA LYS A 173 19.26 11.37 5.52
C LYS A 173 18.92 11.04 4.07
N PRO A 174 17.65 11.19 3.66
CA PRO A 174 17.26 10.90 2.30
C PRO A 174 18.03 11.84 1.35
N ARG A 175 18.50 11.26 0.26
CA ARG A 175 19.17 12.03 -0.80
C ARG A 175 18.11 12.84 -1.55
N PRO A 176 18.45 14.03 -2.07
CA PRO A 176 17.56 14.73 -2.99
C PRO A 176 17.18 13.83 -4.17
N VAL A 177 15.92 13.92 -4.59
CA VAL A 177 15.37 13.13 -5.68
C VAL A 177 14.77 14.08 -6.71
N GLN A 178 15.15 13.93 -7.98
CA GLN A 178 14.58 14.64 -9.11
C GLN A 178 13.80 13.65 -9.98
N ILE A 179 12.49 13.86 -10.12
CA ILE A 179 11.63 13.01 -10.98
C ILE A 179 10.85 13.94 -11.90
N ASP A 180 11.18 13.89 -13.19
CA ASP A 180 10.72 14.84 -14.20
C ASP A 180 10.94 16.30 -13.72
N LYS A 181 9.85 17.04 -13.54
CA LYS A 181 9.83 18.44 -13.07
C LYS A 181 9.79 18.58 -11.54
N TRP A 182 9.64 17.47 -10.82
CA TRP A 182 9.47 17.46 -9.38
C TRP A 182 10.80 17.24 -8.68
N ARG A 183 11.07 18.10 -7.68
CA ARG A 183 12.25 17.98 -6.83
C ARG A 183 11.83 17.73 -5.40
N ARG A 184 12.44 16.73 -4.78
CA ARG A 184 12.33 16.42 -3.35
C ARG A 184 13.67 16.69 -2.70
N ASP A 185 13.68 17.62 -1.74
CA ASP A 185 14.88 17.98 -0.99
C ASP A 185 14.91 17.28 0.37
N SER A 186 16.04 17.41 1.08
CA SER A 186 16.20 16.82 2.40
C SER A 186 15.16 17.36 3.40
N PRO A 187 14.71 16.53 4.36
CA PRO A 187 13.82 16.90 5.46
C PRO A 187 14.25 18.18 6.17
N TYR A 188 13.29 19.07 6.41
CA TYR A 188 13.51 20.32 7.11
C TYR A 188 13.75 20.06 8.61
N PRO A 189 14.75 20.70 9.23
CA PRO A 189 14.96 20.62 10.67
C PRO A 189 13.69 21.02 11.44
N GLY A 190 13.33 20.23 12.46
CA GLY A 190 12.17 20.51 13.31
C GLY A 190 10.80 20.07 12.74
N HIS A 191 10.76 19.49 11.54
CA HIS A 191 9.54 18.92 10.98
C HIS A 191 9.39 17.43 11.31
N GLU A 192 8.13 16.99 11.47
CA GLU A 192 7.76 15.59 11.67
C GLU A 192 7.06 15.01 10.43
N TYR A 193 7.70 14.02 9.84
CA TYR A 193 7.24 13.32 8.64
C TYR A 193 6.53 12.04 9.04
N PHE A 194 5.44 11.73 8.33
CA PHE A 194 4.84 10.41 8.45
C PHE A 194 5.77 9.35 7.86
N ALA A 195 5.82 8.19 8.52
CA ALA A 195 6.46 7.02 7.97
C ALA A 195 5.65 5.76 8.30
N ILE A 196 5.93 4.71 7.55
CA ILE A 196 5.30 3.39 7.68
C ILE A 196 6.37 2.32 7.69
N VAL A 197 6.17 1.30 8.54
CA VAL A 197 7.09 0.18 8.67
C VAL A 197 6.49 -1.05 7.99
N TYR A 198 7.29 -1.70 7.15
CA TYR A 198 6.93 -2.92 6.46
C TYR A 198 7.95 -4.02 6.69
N GLU A 199 7.56 -5.26 6.44
CA GLU A 199 8.54 -6.33 6.25
C GLU A 199 9.45 -6.01 5.07
N TYR A 200 10.70 -6.44 5.17
CA TYR A 200 11.61 -6.39 4.06
C TYR A 200 11.37 -7.60 3.14
N ILE A 201 11.07 -7.32 1.88
CA ILE A 201 11.07 -8.31 0.82
C ILE A 201 12.43 -8.25 0.17
N GLU A 202 13.16 -9.37 0.21
CA GLU A 202 14.40 -9.54 -0.55
C GLU A 202 14.12 -9.22 -2.02
N GLU A 203 15.10 -8.57 -2.67
CA GLU A 203 14.99 -8.28 -4.10
C GLU A 203 14.63 -9.55 -4.85
N ASP A 204 13.64 -9.41 -5.73
CA ASP A 204 13.28 -10.50 -6.63
C ASP A 204 14.37 -10.62 -7.69
N GLU A 205 14.48 -11.81 -8.24
CA GLU A 205 15.31 -12.17 -9.39
C GLU A 205 14.81 -11.46 -10.67
N LEU A 206 14.80 -10.13 -10.68
CA LEU A 206 14.55 -9.29 -11.83
C LEU A 206 15.87 -8.80 -12.46
N ASP A 207 17.02 -9.20 -11.92
CA ASP A 207 18.32 -8.93 -12.52
C ASP A 207 18.35 -9.34 -13.99
N GLU A 208 19.07 -8.55 -14.79
CA GLU A 208 19.22 -8.79 -16.23
C GLU A 208 19.74 -10.22 -16.51
N GLU A 209 20.49 -10.78 -15.56
CA GLU A 209 21.10 -12.12 -15.57
C GLU A 209 20.11 -13.29 -15.42
N ASN A 210 18.84 -13.05 -15.04
CA ASN A 210 17.89 -14.14 -14.84
C ASN A 210 17.33 -14.71 -16.15
N SER A 211 17.04 -16.01 -16.12
CA SER A 211 16.45 -16.73 -17.25
C SER A 211 15.08 -16.17 -17.65
N ALA A 212 14.67 -16.40 -18.90
CA ALA A 212 13.34 -16.02 -19.37
C ALA A 212 12.23 -16.69 -18.54
N GLU A 213 12.46 -17.91 -18.06
CA GLU A 213 11.51 -18.68 -17.25
C GLU A 213 11.25 -18.03 -15.88
N GLN A 214 12.29 -17.58 -15.18
CA GLN A 214 12.17 -16.86 -13.90
C GLN A 214 11.39 -15.56 -14.06
N LYS A 215 11.70 -14.78 -15.12
CA LYS A 215 11.01 -13.52 -15.42
C LYS A 215 9.52 -13.76 -15.69
N GLU A 216 9.17 -14.81 -16.43
CA GLU A 216 7.79 -15.18 -16.71
C GLU A 216 7.05 -15.72 -15.47
N ALA A 217 7.72 -16.54 -14.65
CA ALA A 217 7.18 -16.99 -13.37
C ALA A 217 6.87 -15.78 -12.46
N ASN A 218 7.76 -14.78 -12.42
CA ASN A 218 7.50 -13.58 -11.65
C ASN A 218 6.32 -12.77 -12.19
N ARG A 219 6.24 -12.54 -13.50
CA ARG A 219 5.10 -11.85 -14.12
C ARG A 219 3.78 -12.55 -13.82
N ARG A 220 3.75 -13.88 -13.81
CA ARG A 220 2.57 -14.65 -13.39
C ARG A 220 2.19 -14.41 -11.94
N ARG A 221 3.15 -14.42 -11.00
CA ARG A 221 2.89 -14.07 -9.59
C ARG A 221 2.30 -12.65 -9.45
N ILE A 222 2.87 -11.68 -10.16
CA ILE A 222 2.37 -10.29 -10.18
C ILE A 222 0.94 -10.24 -10.74
N GLY A 223 0.67 -10.94 -11.85
CA GLY A 223 -0.67 -11.01 -12.45
C GLY A 223 -1.73 -11.54 -11.49
N VAL A 224 -1.42 -12.62 -10.76
CA VAL A 224 -2.32 -13.19 -9.75
C VAL A 224 -2.58 -12.21 -8.60
N ALA A 225 -1.55 -11.49 -8.15
CA ALA A 225 -1.70 -10.47 -7.10
C ALA A 225 -2.53 -9.28 -7.58
N MET A 226 -2.29 -8.81 -8.81
CA MET A 226 -3.08 -7.74 -9.43
C MET A 226 -4.56 -8.12 -9.54
N GLU A 227 -4.84 -9.32 -10.02
CA GLU A 227 -6.20 -9.83 -10.14
C GLU A 227 -6.89 -9.96 -8.78
N SER A 228 -6.17 -10.47 -7.78
CA SER A 228 -6.70 -10.61 -6.42
C SER A 228 -7.03 -9.25 -5.77
N LEU A 229 -6.13 -8.27 -5.92
CA LEU A 229 -6.36 -6.90 -5.43
C LEU A 229 -7.54 -6.25 -6.15
N TRP A 230 -7.59 -6.35 -7.48
CA TRP A 230 -8.68 -5.83 -8.28
C TRP A 230 -10.02 -6.45 -7.89
N ARG A 231 -10.07 -7.77 -7.72
CA ARG A 231 -11.26 -8.49 -7.29
C ARG A 231 -11.68 -8.12 -5.87
N ALA A 232 -10.75 -7.84 -4.96
CA ALA A 232 -11.06 -7.28 -3.64
C ALA A 232 -11.59 -5.82 -3.69
N GLY A 233 -11.62 -5.21 -4.87
CA GLY A 233 -12.21 -3.90 -5.13
C GLY A 233 -11.20 -2.76 -5.29
N PHE A 234 -9.89 -3.05 -5.26
CA PHE A 234 -8.87 -2.01 -5.46
C PHE A 234 -8.76 -1.62 -6.94
N GLU A 235 -8.58 -0.33 -7.21
CA GLU A 235 -8.22 0.17 -8.53
C GLU A 235 -6.71 0.39 -8.60
N PHE A 236 -6.09 0.15 -9.75
CA PHE A 236 -4.71 0.54 -10.00
C PHE A 236 -4.64 1.96 -10.55
N HIS A 237 -3.85 2.81 -9.91
CA HIS A 237 -3.56 4.17 -10.37
C HIS A 237 -2.54 4.17 -11.52
N ASP A 238 -1.52 3.31 -11.42
CA ASP A 238 -0.54 3.06 -12.46
C ASP A 238 -0.24 1.55 -12.53
N THR A 239 -0.29 0.97 -13.73
CA THR A 239 -0.02 -0.46 -13.98
C THR A 239 1.25 -0.66 -14.81
N THR A 240 2.10 0.36 -14.90
CA THR A 240 3.25 0.37 -15.80
C THR A 240 4.60 0.30 -15.09
N ILE A 241 4.63 0.46 -13.76
CA ILE A 241 5.85 0.54 -12.96
C ILE A 241 6.23 -0.83 -12.39
N LEU A 242 7.20 -1.51 -13.02
CA LEU A 242 7.68 -2.82 -12.55
C LEU A 242 8.43 -2.73 -11.21
N ASP A 243 9.14 -1.62 -10.96
CA ASP A 243 10.00 -1.47 -9.78
C ASP A 243 9.23 -1.40 -8.46
N ASN A 244 7.91 -1.19 -8.53
CA ASN A 244 7.00 -1.27 -7.39
C ASN A 244 6.58 -2.70 -7.06
N TRP A 245 7.12 -3.72 -7.74
CA TRP A 245 6.85 -5.13 -7.49
C TRP A 245 8.11 -5.89 -7.11
N LYS A 246 8.03 -6.70 -6.05
CA LYS A 246 9.09 -7.62 -5.61
C LYS A 246 8.50 -8.94 -5.17
N ASN A 247 9.00 -10.05 -5.70
CA ASN A 247 8.57 -11.41 -5.37
C ASN A 247 7.06 -11.60 -5.57
N GLY A 248 6.52 -11.00 -6.65
CA GLY A 248 5.07 -10.98 -6.92
C GLY A 248 4.24 -10.06 -6.01
N MET A 249 4.85 -9.34 -5.08
CA MET A 249 4.16 -8.45 -4.14
C MET A 249 4.33 -6.98 -4.51
N LEU A 250 3.24 -6.22 -4.39
CA LEU A 250 3.28 -4.77 -4.52
C LEU A 250 3.94 -4.15 -3.28
N ILE A 251 5.01 -3.38 -3.50
CA ILE A 251 5.78 -2.68 -2.47
C ILE A 251 5.55 -1.16 -2.45
N ASP A 252 4.71 -0.62 -3.32
CA ASP A 252 4.21 0.74 -3.18
C ASP A 252 2.68 0.71 -3.18
N LEU A 253 2.06 0.93 -2.02
CA LEU A 253 0.61 0.87 -1.93
C LEU A 253 -0.05 2.16 -2.43
N CYS A 254 0.71 3.20 -2.81
CA CYS A 254 0.14 4.35 -3.51
C CYS A 254 -0.33 4.02 -4.94
N ASP A 255 0.15 2.92 -5.53
CA ASP A 255 -0.24 2.45 -6.86
C ASP A 255 -1.65 1.86 -6.91
N ILE A 256 -2.26 1.59 -5.75
CA ILE A 256 -3.63 1.13 -5.65
C ILE A 256 -4.51 2.14 -4.93
N VAL A 257 -5.81 2.05 -5.14
CA VAL A 257 -6.82 2.87 -4.46
C VAL A 257 -7.96 1.96 -4.02
N TYR A 258 -8.16 1.83 -2.71
CA TYR A 258 -9.33 1.12 -2.18
C TYR A 258 -10.65 1.81 -2.58
N PRO A 259 -11.81 1.11 -2.54
CA PRO A 259 -13.09 1.62 -3.05
C PRO A 259 -13.58 2.99 -2.56
N TYR A 260 -13.17 3.42 -1.37
CA TYR A 260 -13.54 4.74 -0.81
C TYR A 260 -12.38 5.75 -0.80
N GLY A 261 -11.24 5.39 -1.38
CA GLY A 261 -10.04 6.20 -1.43
C GLY A 261 -10.13 7.40 -2.37
N LEU A 262 -9.33 8.42 -2.08
CA LEU A 262 -9.22 9.59 -2.93
C LEU A 262 -8.45 9.29 -4.22
N GLY A 263 -8.94 9.82 -5.34
CA GLY A 263 -8.34 9.64 -6.67
C GLY A 263 -8.94 8.47 -7.44
N ARG A 264 -10.00 7.84 -6.89
CA ARG A 264 -10.80 6.84 -7.58
C ARG A 264 -11.58 7.45 -8.75
N HIS A 265 -11.59 6.77 -9.90
CA HIS A 265 -12.39 7.19 -11.04
C HIS A 265 -13.84 6.73 -10.88
N LEU A 266 -14.72 7.60 -10.37
CA LEU A 266 -16.15 7.30 -10.13
C LEU A 266 -16.91 6.77 -11.36
N THR A 267 -16.41 7.00 -12.57
CA THR A 267 -17.02 6.58 -13.84
C THR A 267 -16.24 5.48 -14.58
N GLY A 268 -15.18 4.92 -13.99
CA GLY A 268 -14.20 4.11 -14.73
C GLY A 268 -13.45 3.05 -13.92
N PHE A 269 -14.12 2.36 -12.98
CA PHE A 269 -13.59 1.12 -12.40
C PHE A 269 -13.39 0.08 -13.51
N ARG A 270 -12.24 0.09 -14.18
CA ARG A 270 -11.98 -0.80 -15.33
C ARG A 270 -10.55 -1.30 -15.47
N LEU A 271 -9.58 -0.74 -14.76
CA LEU A 271 -8.20 -1.17 -14.89
C LEU A 271 -7.94 -2.41 -14.03
N LYS A 272 -8.34 -3.58 -14.55
CA LYS A 272 -7.76 -4.88 -14.17
C LYS A 272 -6.27 -4.75 -14.48
N GLY A 273 -5.42 -4.73 -13.45
CA GLY A 273 -3.98 -4.52 -13.63
C GLY A 273 -3.39 -5.45 -14.69
N ASN A 274 -2.41 -4.99 -15.46
CA ASN A 274 -1.79 -5.76 -16.54
C ASN A 274 -0.30 -5.96 -16.30
N ALA A 275 0.08 -7.13 -15.78
CA ALA A 275 1.47 -7.48 -15.50
C ALA A 275 2.39 -7.43 -16.75
N ASN A 276 1.83 -7.58 -17.95
CA ASN A 276 2.59 -7.50 -19.21
C ASN A 276 2.86 -6.04 -19.64
N ALA A 277 2.12 -5.07 -19.11
CA ALA A 277 2.35 -3.65 -19.37
C ALA A 277 3.48 -3.06 -18.52
N LEU A 278 3.95 -3.78 -17.48
CA LEU A 278 4.97 -3.35 -16.55
C LEU A 278 6.36 -3.23 -17.21
N LYS A 279 7.00 -2.08 -16.98
CA LYS A 279 8.35 -1.71 -17.42
C LYS A 279 9.15 -1.16 -16.23
N ARG A 280 10.46 -1.37 -16.24
CA ARG A 280 11.35 -0.68 -15.28
C ARG A 280 11.25 0.82 -15.51
N GLN A 281 11.26 1.61 -14.44
CA GLN A 281 11.42 3.04 -14.56
C GLN A 281 12.82 3.33 -15.09
N ALA A 282 12.93 4.31 -15.99
CA ALA A 282 14.23 4.80 -16.38
C ALA A 282 14.95 5.36 -15.14
N PRO A 283 16.26 5.14 -14.99
CA PRO A 283 17.01 5.73 -13.90
C PRO A 283 16.81 7.25 -13.95
N THR A 284 16.34 7.81 -12.85
CA THR A 284 16.20 9.25 -12.68
C THR A 284 17.57 9.81 -12.30
N CYS A 285 18.10 10.72 -13.14
CA CYS A 285 19.39 11.39 -12.95
C CYS A 285 19.35 12.41 -11.81
#